data_AF-A0A5K3ELI4-F1
#
_entry.id   AF-A0A5K3ELI4-F1
#
_cell.length_a   1.000
_cell.length_b   1.000
_cell.length_c   1.000
_cell.angle_alpha   90.00
_cell.angle_beta   90.00
_cell.angle_gamma   90.00
#
_symmetry.space_group_name_H-M   'P 1'
#
loop_
_entity.id
_entity.type
_entity.pdbx_description
1 polymer ?
#
loop_
_entity_poly.entity_id
_entity_poly.type
_entity_poly.pdbx_seq_one_letter_code
_entity_poly.pdbx_strand_id
1 'polypeptide(L)'
;MGSKARISFSISLPIALRHNIIIKGANSRIELSVSPKSTAGKPLEKVVVNVIMPPEVSSVNVTTSLGKSTFDATTKTLVWDVGLLETRSYPSLKGTITLQSGCTQASAAPLVTVQFEFPKTLVSGLRVARLDLHAENYKPYKGVKYLTTSGKFEVRV
;
A
#
# COMPACT_ATOMS: atom_id res chain seq x y z
N MET A 1 -24.39 -16.77 -8.99
CA MET A 1 -24.85 -15.37 -8.83
C MET A 1 -24.21 -14.83 -7.57
N GLY A 2 -23.25 -13.90 -7.66
CA GLY A 2 -22.51 -13.39 -6.50
C GLY A 2 -23.13 -12.11 -5.97
N SER A 3 -23.58 -12.11 -4.71
CA SER A 3 -24.10 -10.91 -4.06
C SER A 3 -22.96 -9.91 -3.80
N LYS A 4 -23.13 -8.66 -4.21
CA LYS A 4 -22.18 -7.56 -3.95
C LYS A 4 -22.75 -6.66 -2.85
N ALA A 5 -21.92 -6.31 -1.87
CA ALA A 5 -22.26 -5.37 -0.80
C ALA A 5 -21.25 -4.21 -0.78
N ARG A 6 -21.73 -3.00 -0.45
CA ARG A 6 -20.90 -1.80 -0.25
C ARG A 6 -21.08 -1.33 1.19
N ILE A 7 -19.98 -1.02 1.86
CA ILE A 7 -19.97 -0.55 3.25
C ILE A 7 -19.42 0.89 3.26
N SER A 8 -20.09 1.78 3.98
CA SER A 8 -19.83 3.23 3.97
C SER A 8 -19.49 3.84 5.33
N PHE A 9 -19.38 3.05 6.40
CA PHE A 9 -18.94 3.51 7.73
C PHE A 9 -17.41 3.59 7.83
N SER A 10 -16.89 4.25 8.87
CA SER A 10 -15.45 4.41 9.08
C SER A 10 -14.75 3.06 9.27
N ILE A 11 -13.86 2.70 8.35
CA ILE A 11 -13.07 1.47 8.39
C ILE A 11 -11.70 1.78 8.99
N SER A 12 -11.26 0.97 9.95
CA SER A 12 -9.91 1.06 10.50
C SER A 12 -8.89 0.49 9.49
N LEU A 13 -8.08 1.36 8.89
CA LEU A 13 -7.08 0.93 7.92
C LEU A 13 -5.99 0.08 8.59
N PRO A 14 -5.61 -1.08 8.00
CA PRO A 14 -4.63 -1.98 8.60
C PRO A 14 -3.18 -1.46 8.44
N ILE A 15 -2.96 -0.45 7.59
CA ILE A 15 -1.65 0.09 7.24
C ILE A 15 -1.69 1.62 7.29
N ALA A 16 -0.59 2.24 7.71
CA ALA A 16 -0.36 3.67 7.56
C ALA A 16 0.94 3.92 6.80
N LEU A 17 0.97 5.02 6.06
CA LEU A 17 2.16 5.54 5.41
C LEU A 17 2.46 6.91 6.01
N ARG A 18 3.68 7.09 6.54
CA ARG A 18 4.23 8.41 6.85
C ARG A 18 5.13 8.83 5.69
N HIS A 19 5.03 10.08 5.28
CA HIS A 19 5.81 10.63 4.18
C HIS A 19 6.46 11.95 4.60
N ASN A 20 7.59 12.23 3.98
CA ASN A 20 8.28 13.51 3.99
C ASN A 20 8.98 13.62 2.62
N ILE A 21 8.29 14.22 1.67
CA ILE A 21 8.78 14.39 0.30
C ILE A 21 8.92 15.87 0.04
N ILE A 22 10.12 16.29 -0.34
CA ILE A 22 10.44 17.66 -0.70
C ILE A 22 11.07 17.60 -2.08
N ILE A 23 10.48 18.30 -3.05
CA ILE A 23 10.96 18.33 -4.43
C ILE A 23 11.26 19.79 -4.79
N LYS A 24 12.47 20.24 -4.40
CA LYS A 24 12.98 21.61 -4.53
C LYS A 24 14.43 21.54 -4.97
N GLY A 25 14.69 21.77 -6.26
CA GLY A 25 16.02 21.87 -6.86
C GLY A 25 17.06 20.92 -6.23
N ALA A 26 18.16 21.50 -5.75
CA ALA A 26 19.29 20.78 -5.15
C ALA A 26 19.00 20.07 -3.81
N ASN A 27 17.92 20.42 -3.11
CA ASN A 27 17.59 19.89 -1.77
C ASN A 27 16.41 18.91 -1.79
N SER A 28 16.19 18.27 -2.94
CA SER A 28 15.07 17.35 -3.11
C SER A 28 15.34 16.01 -2.41
N ARG A 29 14.43 15.60 -1.53
CA ARG A 29 14.53 14.39 -0.72
C ARG A 29 13.20 13.66 -0.61
N ILE A 30 13.29 12.35 -0.43
CA ILE A 30 12.16 11.47 -0.20
C ILE A 30 12.43 10.61 1.03
N GLU A 31 11.47 10.60 1.95
CA GLU A 31 11.44 9.69 3.07
C GLU A 31 10.01 9.16 3.24
N LEU A 32 9.88 7.84 3.17
CA LEU A 32 8.64 7.12 3.38
C LEU A 32 8.84 6.11 4.49
N SER A 33 7.82 5.89 5.30
CA SER A 33 7.76 4.72 6.17
C SER A 33 6.37 4.13 6.22
N VAL A 34 6.32 2.82 6.26
CA VAL A 34 5.09 2.04 6.35
C VAL A 34 5.01 1.46 7.75
N SER A 35 3.83 1.54 8.37
CA SER A 35 3.58 0.94 9.67
C SER A 35 2.26 0.16 9.73
N PRO A 36 2.22 -0.97 10.43
CA PRO A 36 0.98 -1.65 10.74
C PRO A 36 0.15 -0.82 11.73
N LYS A 37 -1.17 -0.77 11.53
CA LYS A 37 -2.12 -0.03 12.40
C LYS A 37 -3.13 -0.99 13.02
N SER A 38 -4.21 -1.29 12.30
CA SER A 38 -5.33 -2.10 12.81
C SER A 38 -5.24 -3.54 12.31
N THR A 39 -4.09 -4.18 12.51
CA THR A 39 -3.81 -5.54 12.00
C THR A 39 -4.17 -6.67 12.96
N ALA A 40 -4.60 -6.37 14.19
CA ALA A 40 -4.96 -7.37 15.20
C ALA A 40 -3.89 -8.47 15.39
N GLY A 41 -2.60 -8.11 15.30
CA GLY A 41 -1.48 -9.03 15.49
C GLY A 41 -1.16 -9.93 14.30
N LYS A 42 -1.70 -9.66 13.11
CA LYS A 42 -1.38 -10.40 11.88
C LYS A 42 -0.53 -9.56 10.91
N PRO A 43 0.37 -10.17 10.12
CA PRO A 43 1.15 -9.46 9.12
C PRO A 43 0.31 -9.07 7.90
N LEU A 44 0.78 -8.08 7.15
CA LEU A 44 0.30 -7.76 5.80
C LEU A 44 1.26 -8.36 4.77
N GLU A 45 0.71 -8.89 3.69
CA GLU A 45 1.47 -9.53 2.61
C GLU A 45 1.41 -8.67 1.33
N LYS A 46 2.36 -8.89 0.43
CA LYS A 46 2.45 -8.20 -0.88
C LYS A 46 2.29 -6.68 -0.76
N VAL A 47 2.96 -6.09 0.23
CA VAL A 47 2.92 -4.65 0.46
C VAL A 47 3.81 -3.96 -0.57
N VAL A 48 3.20 -3.11 -1.41
CA VAL A 48 3.90 -2.35 -2.45
C VAL A 48 3.48 -0.89 -2.37
N VAL A 49 4.45 0.02 -2.30
CA VAL A 49 4.21 1.47 -2.38
C VAL A 49 4.62 1.95 -3.76
N ASN A 50 3.70 2.57 -4.49
CA ASN A 50 3.99 3.21 -5.78
C ASN A 50 3.93 4.72 -5.62
N VAL A 51 4.95 5.41 -6.10
CA VAL A 51 5.02 6.88 -6.12
C VAL A 51 5.17 7.33 -7.57
N ILE A 52 4.15 7.98 -8.10
CA ILE A 52 4.20 8.61 -9.41
C ILE A 52 4.75 10.02 -9.21
N MET A 53 5.94 10.25 -9.75
CA MET A 53 6.67 11.50 -9.65
C MET A 53 6.20 12.50 -10.70
N PRO A 54 6.34 13.81 -10.43
CA PRO A 54 6.16 14.84 -11.44
C PRO A 54 7.12 14.66 -12.64
N PRO A 55 6.77 15.17 -13.83
CA PRO A 55 7.55 14.98 -15.05
C PRO A 55 8.96 15.58 -14.96
N GLU A 56 9.17 16.59 -14.13
CA GLU A 56 10.45 17.27 -13.91
C GLU A 56 11.48 16.38 -13.20
N VAL A 57 11.06 15.26 -12.59
CA VAL A 57 11.98 14.34 -11.90
C VAL A 57 12.77 13.52 -12.93
N SER A 58 14.10 13.64 -12.90
CA SER A 58 15.01 12.92 -13.79
C SER A 58 15.44 11.57 -13.21
N SER A 59 15.79 11.52 -11.93
CA SER A 59 16.20 10.30 -11.24
C SER A 59 15.82 10.31 -9.76
N VAL A 60 15.73 9.12 -9.18
CA VAL A 60 15.43 8.90 -7.76
C VAL A 60 16.41 7.86 -7.23
N ASN A 61 17.21 8.23 -6.25
CA ASN A 61 18.20 7.35 -5.62
C ASN A 61 17.78 7.09 -4.18
N VAL A 62 17.43 5.85 -3.88
CA VAL A 62 16.82 5.48 -2.60
C VAL A 62 17.48 4.26 -2.00
N THR A 63 17.43 4.19 -0.67
CA THR A 63 17.82 3.04 0.13
C THR A 63 16.61 2.61 0.95
N THR A 64 16.30 1.31 0.89
CA THR A 64 15.18 0.70 1.60
C THR A 64 15.69 -0.10 2.79
N SER A 65 15.06 0.05 3.96
CA SER A 65 15.39 -0.78 5.13
C SER A 65 14.83 -2.20 5.02
N LEU A 66 13.83 -2.41 4.16
CA LEU A 66 13.25 -3.70 3.83
C LEU A 66 12.73 -3.70 2.40
N GLY A 67 12.83 -4.85 1.74
CA GLY A 67 12.32 -5.02 0.38
C GLY A 67 13.26 -4.43 -0.67
N LYS A 68 12.70 -4.13 -1.84
CA LYS A 68 13.45 -3.60 -2.99
C LYS A 68 12.74 -2.39 -3.58
N SER A 69 13.50 -1.46 -4.11
CA SER A 69 12.98 -0.29 -4.83
C SER A 69 13.48 -0.26 -6.27
N THR A 70 12.62 0.15 -7.19
CA THR A 70 12.95 0.39 -8.60
C THR A 70 12.32 1.70 -9.05
N PHE A 71 13.06 2.49 -9.84
CA PHE A 71 12.54 3.71 -10.43
C PHE A 71 12.62 3.61 -11.95
N ASP A 72 11.50 3.86 -12.62
CA ASP A 72 11.43 3.98 -14.06
C ASP A 72 11.31 5.46 -14.46
N ALA A 73 12.35 5.97 -15.12
CA ALA A 73 12.42 7.35 -15.57
C ALA A 73 11.44 7.69 -16.72
N THR A 74 10.92 6.68 -17.42
CA THR A 74 9.95 6.82 -18.51
C THR A 74 8.55 7.02 -17.97
N THR A 75 8.09 6.11 -17.09
CA THR A 75 6.78 6.19 -16.44
C THR A 75 6.77 7.10 -15.21
N LYS A 76 7.94 7.65 -14.83
CA LYS A 76 8.15 8.47 -13.61
C LYS A 76 7.68 7.78 -12.35
N THR A 77 7.74 6.45 -12.30
CA THR A 77 7.18 5.67 -11.20
C THR A 77 8.29 5.05 -10.37
N LEU A 78 8.31 5.37 -9.08
CA LEU A 78 9.09 4.67 -8.06
C LEU A 78 8.20 3.57 -7.45
N VAL A 79 8.64 2.33 -7.56
CA VAL A 79 8.00 1.17 -6.94
C VAL A 79 8.87 0.68 -5.79
N TRP A 80 8.30 0.64 -4.59
CA TRP A 80 8.90 0.02 -3.42
C TRP A 80 8.11 -1.22 -3.03
N ASP A 81 8.67 -2.38 -3.35
CA ASP A 81 8.14 -3.68 -2.95
C ASP A 81 8.69 -4.04 -1.56
N VAL A 82 7.86 -3.85 -0.54
CA VAL A 82 8.17 -4.19 0.86
C VAL A 82 8.04 -5.69 1.08
N GLY A 83 7.14 -6.36 0.36
CA GLY A 83 6.81 -7.77 0.54
C GLY A 83 5.97 -8.01 1.81
N LEU A 84 6.59 -8.59 2.84
CA LEU A 84 5.93 -8.94 4.09
C LEU A 84 6.12 -7.83 5.14
N LEU A 85 5.02 -7.26 5.62
CA LEU A 85 5.02 -6.28 6.71
C LEU A 85 4.60 -6.95 8.02
N GLU A 86 5.59 -7.23 8.85
CA GLU A 86 5.43 -7.73 10.22
C GLU A 86 4.78 -6.71 11.16
N THR A 87 4.12 -7.20 12.20
CA THR A 87 3.31 -6.37 13.14
C THR A 87 4.11 -5.40 14.00
N ARG A 88 5.43 -5.58 14.11
CA ARG A 88 6.35 -4.75 14.90
C ARG A 88 7.46 -4.13 14.05
N SER A 89 7.35 -4.21 12.73
CA SER A 89 8.33 -3.61 11.82
C SER A 89 7.84 -2.25 11.33
N TYR A 90 8.81 -1.37 11.06
CA TYR A 90 8.59 -0.04 10.50
C TYR A 90 9.50 0.17 9.29
N PRO A 91 9.28 -0.56 8.18
CA PRO A 91 10.07 -0.37 6.97
C PRO A 91 10.10 1.08 6.53
N SER A 92 11.23 1.52 6.03
CA SER A 92 11.42 2.85 5.51
C SER A 92 12.18 2.85 4.19
N LEU A 93 11.93 3.86 3.39
CA LEU A 93 12.62 4.18 2.16
C LEU A 93 13.09 5.62 2.27
N LYS A 94 14.40 5.86 2.11
CA LYS A 94 14.98 7.20 2.18
C LYS A 94 15.88 7.44 0.98
N GLY A 95 15.91 8.67 0.48
CA GLY A 95 16.73 8.97 -0.66
C GLY A 95 16.65 10.42 -1.13
N THR A 96 17.30 10.65 -2.26
CA THR A 96 17.36 11.93 -2.96
C THR A 96 16.62 11.85 -4.28
N ILE A 97 16.09 12.99 -4.71
CA ILE A 97 15.43 13.16 -6.00
C ILE A 97 16.27 14.14 -6.82
N THR A 98 16.47 13.84 -8.08
CA THR A 98 17.13 14.77 -9.01
C THR A 98 16.08 15.31 -9.98
N LEU A 99 16.09 16.62 -10.19
CA LEU A 99 15.27 17.26 -11.21
C LEU A 99 16.01 17.37 -12.54
N GLN A 100 15.28 17.58 -13.63
CA GLN A 100 15.85 17.95 -14.92
C GLN A 100 16.59 19.29 -14.82
N SER A 101 17.63 19.46 -15.64
CA SER A 101 18.40 20.71 -15.69
C SER A 101 17.48 21.90 -16.01
N GLY A 102 17.58 22.96 -15.21
CA GLY A 102 16.74 24.15 -15.34
C GLY A 102 15.45 24.13 -14.51
N CYS A 103 15.06 22.99 -13.94
CA CYS A 103 13.92 22.89 -13.04
C CYS A 103 14.33 23.19 -11.58
N THR A 104 13.71 24.19 -10.97
CA THR A 104 13.94 24.57 -9.56
C THR A 104 12.90 23.97 -8.61
N GLN A 105 11.73 23.56 -9.10
CA GLN A 105 10.66 22.98 -8.29
C GLN A 105 9.74 22.02 -9.07
N ALA A 106 9.13 21.08 -8.33
CA ALA A 106 7.90 20.36 -8.67
C ALA A 106 6.75 21.23 -9.21
N SER A 107 6.14 20.91 -10.37
CA SER A 107 4.87 21.51 -10.79
C SER A 107 3.66 20.94 -10.03
N ALA A 108 3.77 19.71 -9.54
CA ALA A 108 2.74 19.03 -8.76
C ALA A 108 3.35 18.21 -7.61
N ALA A 109 2.52 17.83 -6.65
CA ALA A 109 2.88 16.83 -5.66
C ALA A 109 2.88 15.43 -6.29
N PRO A 110 3.77 14.52 -5.85
CA PRO A 110 3.75 13.14 -6.31
C PRO A 110 2.49 12.41 -5.81
N LEU A 111 2.01 11.46 -6.60
CA LEU A 111 0.89 10.60 -6.23
C LEU A 111 1.41 9.33 -5.56
N VAL A 112 1.04 9.09 -4.29
CA VAL A 112 1.45 7.89 -3.58
C VAL A 112 0.28 6.94 -3.43
N THR A 113 0.48 5.68 -3.80
CA THR A 113 -0.50 4.61 -3.61
C THR A 113 0.13 3.43 -2.88
N VAL A 114 -0.65 2.77 -2.02
CA VAL A 114 -0.18 1.56 -1.31
C VAL A 114 -1.09 0.39 -1.64
N GLN A 115 -0.47 -0.70 -2.07
CA GLN A 115 -1.11 -1.97 -2.33
C GLN A 115 -0.72 -2.97 -1.24
N PHE A 116 -1.66 -3.82 -0.83
CA PHE A 116 -1.42 -4.88 0.15
C PHE A 116 -2.48 -5.97 0.06
N GLU A 117 -2.13 -7.15 0.56
CA GLU A 117 -3.04 -8.24 0.87
C GLU A 117 -3.08 -8.46 2.39
N PHE A 118 -4.27 -8.73 2.90
CA PHE A 118 -4.50 -9.08 4.29
C PHE A 118 -5.28 -10.41 4.37
N PRO A 119 -4.58 -11.55 4.30
CA PRO A 119 -5.21 -12.87 4.31
C PRO A 119 -5.91 -13.17 5.63
N LYS A 120 -6.98 -13.97 5.54
CA LYS A 120 -7.78 -14.45 6.69
C LYS A 120 -8.29 -13.31 7.57
N THR A 121 -8.47 -12.11 7.00
CA THR A 121 -8.94 -10.93 7.71
C THR A 121 -9.99 -10.17 6.92
N LEU A 122 -10.88 -9.57 7.69
CA LEU A 122 -12.01 -8.77 7.26
C LEU A 122 -11.85 -7.38 7.86
N VAL A 123 -11.58 -6.39 7.02
CA VAL A 123 -11.49 -4.99 7.48
C VAL A 123 -12.90 -4.35 7.55
N SER A 124 -13.89 -4.96 6.90
CA SER A 124 -15.28 -4.50 6.87
C SER A 124 -16.14 -4.87 8.09
N GLY A 125 -15.66 -5.78 8.94
CA GLY A 125 -16.45 -6.35 10.04
C GLY A 125 -17.48 -7.41 9.64
N LEU A 126 -17.72 -7.64 8.35
CA LEU A 126 -18.71 -8.61 7.85
C LEU A 126 -18.21 -10.05 8.07
N ARG A 127 -18.91 -10.83 8.91
CA ARG A 127 -18.59 -12.24 9.17
C ARG A 127 -19.73 -13.14 8.70
N VAL A 128 -19.37 -14.27 8.08
CA VAL A 128 -20.32 -15.36 7.83
C VAL A 128 -20.68 -15.98 9.18
N ALA A 129 -21.92 -15.79 9.60
CA ALA A 129 -22.43 -16.33 10.87
C ALA A 129 -22.69 -17.84 10.77
N ARG A 130 -23.33 -18.28 9.69
CA ARG A 130 -23.71 -19.67 9.48
C ARG A 130 -23.85 -19.97 7.99
N LEU A 131 -23.52 -21.20 7.59
CA LEU A 131 -23.77 -21.74 6.26
C LEU A 131 -24.65 -22.98 6.42
N ASP A 132 -25.92 -22.86 6.02
CA ASP A 132 -26.87 -23.97 6.03
C ASP A 132 -27.03 -24.55 4.64
N LEU A 133 -27.02 -25.88 4.57
CA LEU A 133 -27.26 -26.66 3.37
C LEU A 133 -28.43 -27.58 3.71
N HIS A 134 -29.51 -27.47 2.96
CA HIS A 134 -30.70 -28.28 3.12
C HIS A 134 -30.81 -29.27 1.95
N ALA A 135 -31.45 -30.41 2.19
CA ALA A 135 -31.73 -31.45 1.18
C ALA A 135 -30.50 -32.15 0.58
N GLU A 136 -29.48 -32.45 1.40
CA GLU A 136 -28.32 -33.25 1.01
C GLU A 136 -28.14 -34.46 1.95
N ASN A 137 -27.87 -35.65 1.38
CA ASN A 137 -27.73 -36.90 2.15
C ASN A 137 -26.32 -37.14 2.71
N TYR A 138 -25.37 -36.25 2.41
CA TYR A 138 -24.00 -36.32 2.91
C TYR A 138 -23.67 -35.13 3.83
N LYS A 139 -22.54 -35.23 4.56
CA LYS A 139 -22.01 -34.15 5.40
C LYS A 139 -20.94 -33.36 4.63
N PRO A 140 -21.29 -32.26 3.95
CA PRO A 140 -20.33 -31.47 3.20
C PRO A 140 -19.31 -30.81 4.12
N TYR A 141 -18.08 -30.69 3.64
CA TYR A 141 -17.10 -29.80 4.25
C TYR A 141 -17.48 -28.34 3.98
N LYS A 142 -17.63 -27.55 5.04
CA LYS A 142 -17.97 -26.12 4.97
C LYS A 142 -16.75 -25.29 5.31
N GLY A 143 -16.21 -24.56 4.33
CA GLY A 143 -15.07 -23.68 4.50
C GLY A 143 -15.41 -22.25 4.12
N VAL A 144 -14.86 -21.28 4.85
CA VAL A 144 -14.92 -19.86 4.49
C VAL A 144 -13.50 -19.31 4.45
N LYS A 145 -13.15 -18.61 3.37
CA LYS A 145 -11.88 -17.90 3.21
C LYS A 145 -12.16 -16.40 3.13
N TYR A 146 -11.47 -15.64 3.98
CA TYR A 146 -11.47 -14.19 3.93
C TYR A 146 -10.15 -13.68 3.36
N LEU A 147 -10.22 -12.66 2.52
CA LEU A 147 -9.08 -11.94 2.00
C LEU A 147 -9.50 -10.49 1.86
N THR A 148 -8.73 -9.57 2.44
CA THR A 148 -8.87 -8.14 2.13
C THR A 148 -7.71 -7.75 1.23
N THR A 149 -8.00 -7.13 0.09
CA THR A 149 -7.01 -6.52 -0.80
C THR A 149 -7.22 -5.02 -0.82
N SER A 150 -6.14 -4.26 -0.98
CA SER A 150 -6.24 -2.82 -1.23
C SER A 150 -7.00 -2.53 -2.53
N GLY A 151 -7.92 -1.56 -2.48
CA GLY A 151 -8.47 -0.90 -3.67
C GLY A 151 -7.59 0.27 -4.10
N LYS A 152 -8.20 1.38 -4.54
CA LYS A 152 -7.48 2.64 -4.72
C LYS A 152 -7.21 3.28 -3.35
N PHE A 153 -6.05 2.98 -2.77
CA PHE A 153 -5.62 3.62 -1.53
C PHE A 153 -4.50 4.62 -1.83
N GLU A 154 -4.90 5.89 -1.85
CA GLU A 154 -4.07 7.05 -2.19
C GLU A 154 -3.71 7.82 -0.93
N VAL A 155 -2.44 8.18 -0.81
CA VAL A 155 -1.92 9.06 0.24
C VAL A 155 -1.54 10.37 -0.42
N ARG A 156 -2.23 11.45 -0.03
CA ARG A 156 -1.93 12.80 -0.50
C ARG A 156 -0.74 13.34 0.29
N VAL A 157 0.28 13.78 -0.43
CA VAL A 157 1.58 14.22 0.07
C VAL A 157 1.66 15.73 0.15
#